data_AF-M0DQN6-F1
#
_entry.id   AF-M0DQN6-F1
#
_cell.length_a   1.000
_cell.length_b   1.000
_cell.length_c   1.000
_cell.angle_alpha   90.00
_cell.angle_beta   90.00
_cell.angle_gamma   90.00
#
_symmetry.space_group_name_H-M   'P 1'
#
loop_
_entity.id
_entity.type
_entity.pdbx_description
1 polymer ?
#
loop_
_entity_poly.entity_id
_entity_poly.type
_entity_poly.pdbx_seq_one_letter_code
_entity_poly.pdbx_strand_id
1 'polypeptide(L)'
;MDLDRFAADAPSDDAPGDARVCVVATQPDTFERCRAGFYPAPRSYDRTRAEFEYMAFYRTAPVSAVTHYDRVVDRTEQTRGEPGPMDEADWAALIDPFSEERVVVVFELDDLVPLERPVDNDLNGVRGAWYCTVADLRTAATLSGLRDRSET
;
A
#
# COMPACT_ATOMS: atom_id res chain seq x y z
N MET A 1 -7.03 -26.10 12.12
CA MET A 1 -7.53 -24.81 11.59
C MET A 1 -7.36 -24.90 10.10
N ASP A 2 -8.47 -24.98 9.36
CA ASP A 2 -8.47 -25.18 7.91
C ASP A 2 -8.01 -23.88 7.24
N LEU A 3 -6.81 -23.88 6.66
CA LEU A 3 -6.23 -22.73 5.97
C LEU A 3 -6.82 -22.56 4.55
N ASP A 4 -7.45 -23.61 4.01
CA ASP A 4 -8.00 -23.63 2.65
C ASP A 4 -9.31 -22.83 2.49
N ARG A 5 -9.99 -22.50 3.60
CA ARG A 5 -11.28 -21.79 3.52
C ARG A 5 -11.14 -20.28 3.26
N PHE A 6 -9.99 -19.68 3.52
CA PHE A 6 -9.75 -18.25 3.29
C PHE A 6 -9.26 -17.93 1.87
N ALA A 7 -8.92 -18.94 1.07
CA ALA A 7 -8.42 -18.76 -0.30
C ALA A 7 -9.53 -18.58 -1.34
N ALA A 8 -10.75 -19.09 -1.07
CA ALA A 8 -11.84 -19.10 -2.06
C ALA A 8 -12.61 -17.78 -2.20
N ASP A 9 -12.53 -16.90 -1.20
CA ASP A 9 -13.21 -15.59 -1.18
C ASP A 9 -12.24 -14.41 -1.39
N ALA A 10 -10.98 -14.69 -1.77
CA ALA A 10 -10.03 -13.64 -2.12
C ALA A 10 -10.35 -13.07 -3.52
N PRO A 11 -10.21 -11.76 -3.74
CA PRO A 11 -10.34 -11.16 -5.07
C PRO A 11 -9.43 -11.85 -6.10
N SER A 12 -9.89 -11.96 -7.35
CA SER A 12 -9.09 -12.55 -8.42
C SER A 12 -7.90 -11.67 -8.78
N ASP A 13 -6.75 -12.31 -8.97
CA ASP A 13 -5.52 -11.61 -9.30
C ASP A 13 -5.38 -11.35 -10.83
N ASP A 14 -6.20 -10.44 -11.38
CA ASP A 14 -6.27 -10.17 -12.82
C ASP A 14 -5.42 -8.97 -13.30
N ALA A 15 -4.57 -8.41 -12.42
CA ALA A 15 -3.80 -7.21 -12.75
C ALA A 15 -2.77 -7.45 -13.88
N PRO A 16 -2.63 -6.52 -14.85
CA PRO A 16 -1.61 -6.61 -15.90
C PRO A 16 -0.21 -6.66 -15.30
N GLY A 17 0.64 -7.55 -15.81
CA GLY A 17 1.99 -7.75 -15.26
C GLY A 17 2.90 -6.52 -15.36
N ASP A 18 2.71 -5.68 -16.37
CA ASP A 18 3.47 -4.45 -16.61
C ASP A 18 2.90 -3.22 -15.90
N ALA A 19 1.76 -3.34 -15.23
CA ALA A 19 1.16 -2.22 -14.49
C ALA A 19 2.07 -1.77 -13.35
N ARG A 20 2.14 -0.45 -13.15
CA ARG A 20 3.08 0.15 -12.18
C ARG A 20 2.51 0.14 -10.76
N VAL A 21 3.35 -0.26 -9.82
CA VAL A 21 3.03 -0.45 -8.40
C VAL A 21 3.84 0.53 -7.55
N CYS A 22 3.20 1.17 -6.57
CA CYS A 22 3.85 1.90 -5.50
C CYS A 22 3.87 1.05 -4.22
N VAL A 23 5.05 0.63 -3.75
CA VAL A 23 5.21 -0.15 -2.52
C VAL A 23 5.43 0.80 -1.34
N VAL A 24 4.61 0.70 -0.31
CA VAL A 24 4.67 1.56 0.89
C VAL A 24 4.69 0.73 2.17
N ALA A 25 5.35 1.26 3.21
CA ALA A 25 5.27 0.69 4.54
C ALA A 25 3.95 1.08 5.24
N THR A 26 3.29 0.10 5.83
CA THR A 26 2.06 0.26 6.60
C THR A 26 2.24 -0.35 8.00
N GLN A 27 1.97 0.46 9.03
CA GLN A 27 1.75 -0.06 10.37
C GLN A 27 0.44 -0.85 10.44
N PRO A 28 0.22 -1.69 11.47
CA PRO A 28 -1.01 -2.49 11.59
C PRO A 28 -2.29 -1.66 11.41
N ASP A 29 -2.41 -0.53 12.10
CA ASP A 29 -3.60 0.32 12.03
C ASP A 29 -3.79 0.96 10.65
N THR A 30 -2.70 1.36 9.99
CA THR A 30 -2.73 1.85 8.60
C THR A 30 -3.21 0.76 7.65
N PHE A 31 -2.75 -0.48 7.83
CA PHE A 31 -3.13 -1.60 6.98
C PHE A 31 -4.59 -2.00 7.16
N GLU A 32 -5.13 -1.96 8.37
CA GLU A 32 -6.57 -2.18 8.59
C GLU A 32 -7.42 -1.10 7.91
N ARG A 33 -6.92 0.13 7.73
CA ARG A 33 -7.60 1.16 6.95
C ARG A 33 -7.45 0.98 5.44
N CYS A 34 -6.32 0.45 4.98
CA CYS A 34 -6.20 0.03 3.58
C CYS A 34 -7.28 -1.00 3.22
N ARG A 35 -7.54 -1.98 4.12
CA ARG A 35 -8.66 -2.93 3.98
C ARG A 35 -10.04 -2.30 3.97
N ALA A 36 -10.18 -1.09 4.50
CA ALA A 36 -11.42 -0.33 4.46
C ALA A 36 -11.55 0.53 3.19
N GLY A 37 -10.62 0.41 2.23
CA GLY A 37 -10.72 1.00 0.90
C GLY A 37 -9.94 2.30 0.69
N PHE A 38 -9.07 2.72 1.62
CA PHE A 38 -8.24 3.90 1.36
C PHE A 38 -6.88 3.91 2.06
N TYR A 39 -5.95 4.66 1.47
CA TYR A 39 -4.63 4.96 2.03
C TYR A 39 -4.34 6.46 1.90
N PRO A 40 -4.07 7.19 2.99
CA PRO A 40 -3.72 8.61 2.90
C PRO A 40 -2.21 8.86 2.90
N ALA A 41 -1.79 9.93 2.23
CA ALA A 41 -0.40 10.36 2.20
C ALA A 41 -0.26 11.88 2.33
N PRO A 42 0.67 12.39 3.16
CA PRO A 42 0.97 13.82 3.19
C PRO A 42 1.34 14.34 1.80
N ARG A 43 0.84 15.53 1.46
CA ARG A 43 0.95 16.10 0.11
C ARG A 43 2.40 16.30 -0.36
N SER A 44 3.32 16.44 0.58
CA SER A 44 4.74 16.59 0.27
C SER A 44 5.41 15.31 -0.25
N TYR A 45 4.83 14.14 -0.01
CA TYR A 45 5.46 12.84 -0.31
C TYR A 45 5.42 12.53 -1.81
N ASP A 46 6.49 11.92 -2.34
CA ASP A 46 6.68 11.68 -3.78
C ASP A 46 5.54 10.86 -4.43
N ARG A 47 4.99 9.89 -3.70
CA ARG A 47 3.86 9.07 -4.16
C ARG A 47 2.60 9.88 -4.49
N THR A 48 2.45 11.10 -3.97
CA THR A 48 1.33 11.99 -4.33
C THR A 48 1.50 12.64 -5.70
N ARG A 49 2.66 12.48 -6.34
CA ARG A 49 3.00 13.05 -7.66
C ARG A 49 3.39 11.99 -8.68
N ALA A 50 3.83 10.82 -8.23
CA ALA A 50 4.19 9.72 -9.10
C ALA A 50 2.96 9.07 -9.77
N GLU A 51 3.11 8.71 -11.04
CA GLU A 51 2.12 7.93 -11.79
C GLU A 51 2.29 6.44 -11.47
N PHE A 52 1.21 5.80 -11.03
CA PHE A 52 1.12 4.36 -10.79
C PHE A 52 -0.35 3.96 -10.70
N GLU A 53 -0.63 2.69 -10.97
CA GLU A 53 -1.99 2.13 -11.02
C GLU A 53 -2.32 1.30 -9.77
N TYR A 54 -1.30 0.73 -9.13
CA TYR A 54 -1.46 -0.17 -7.99
C TYR A 54 -0.62 0.28 -6.81
N MET A 55 -1.06 -0.08 -5.60
CA MET A 55 -0.31 0.14 -4.36
C MET A 55 -0.13 -1.19 -3.64
N ALA A 56 1.09 -1.46 -3.17
CA ALA A 56 1.42 -2.67 -2.41
C ALA A 56 1.87 -2.32 -0.99
N PHE A 57 1.52 -3.19 -0.05
CA PHE A 57 1.64 -2.89 1.38
C PHE A 57 2.68 -3.76 2.07
N TYR A 58 3.83 -3.15 2.37
CA TYR A 58 4.81 -3.70 3.30
C TYR A 58 4.29 -3.57 4.73
N ARG A 59 3.85 -4.68 5.31
CA ARG A 59 3.39 -4.72 6.70
C ARG A 59 4.61 -4.81 7.60
N THR A 60 4.76 -3.84 8.49
CA THR A 60 5.88 -3.81 9.46
C THR A 60 5.80 -4.99 10.43
N ALA A 61 6.77 -5.09 11.36
CA ALA A 61 6.73 -6.11 12.41
C ALA A 61 5.34 -6.17 13.09
N PRO A 62 4.83 -7.38 13.42
CA PRO A 62 5.51 -8.68 13.37
C PRO A 62 5.48 -9.39 12.00
N VAL A 63 4.73 -8.87 11.02
CA VAL A 63 4.56 -9.53 9.72
C VAL A 63 5.82 -9.41 8.87
N SER A 64 6.37 -8.19 8.80
CA SER A 64 7.64 -7.90 8.14
C SER A 64 7.75 -8.43 6.71
N ALA A 65 6.71 -8.22 5.89
CA ALA A 65 6.65 -8.65 4.50
C ALA A 65 5.66 -7.79 3.69
N VAL A 66 5.81 -7.75 2.36
CA VAL A 66 4.75 -7.28 1.45
C VAL A 66 3.78 -8.42 1.25
N THR A 67 2.49 -8.19 1.50
CA THR A 67 1.52 -9.29 1.50
C THR A 67 0.30 -9.07 0.62
N HIS A 68 -0.07 -7.82 0.36
CA HIS A 68 -1.23 -7.48 -0.46
C HIS A 68 -0.88 -6.30 -1.35
N TYR A 69 -1.66 -6.16 -2.40
CA TYR A 69 -1.69 -4.96 -3.20
C TYR A 69 -3.11 -4.69 -3.68
N ASP A 70 -3.36 -3.48 -4.13
CA ASP A 70 -4.69 -3.05 -4.58
C ASP A 70 -4.56 -2.03 -5.70
N ARG A 71 -5.58 -1.94 -6.54
CA ARG A 71 -5.73 -0.92 -7.57
C ARG A 71 -6.10 0.40 -6.92
N VAL A 72 -5.44 1.47 -7.35
CA VAL A 72 -5.89 2.84 -7.04
C VAL A 72 -6.98 3.23 -8.02
N VAL A 73 -8.18 3.48 -7.51
CA VAL A 73 -9.34 3.87 -8.33
C VAL A 73 -9.53 5.38 -8.41
N ASP A 74 -9.15 6.10 -7.35
CA ASP A 74 -9.19 7.56 -7.33
C ASP A 74 -8.11 8.17 -6.41
N ARG A 75 -7.84 9.45 -6.61
CA ARG A 75 -6.88 10.26 -5.82
C ARG A 75 -7.53 11.59 -5.44
N THR A 76 -7.95 11.70 -4.19
CA THR A 76 -8.62 12.91 -3.67
C THR A 76 -7.66 13.71 -2.79
N GLU A 77 -7.41 14.97 -3.13
CA GLU A 77 -6.73 15.89 -2.21
C GLU A 77 -7.73 16.37 -1.14
N GLN A 78 -7.33 16.30 0.14
CA GLN A 78 -8.15 16.73 1.27
C GLN A 78 -7.35 17.59 2.24
N THR A 79 -7.95 18.71 2.67
CA THR A 79 -7.46 19.54 3.76
C THR A 79 -8.13 19.13 5.08
N ARG A 80 -7.37 19.05 6.18
CA ARG A 80 -7.92 18.74 7.51
C ARG A 80 -8.98 19.74 7.94
N GLY A 81 -10.16 19.21 8.29
CA GLY A 81 -11.34 19.99 8.68
C GLY A 81 -12.27 20.35 7.53
N GLU A 82 -11.90 20.04 6.28
CA GLU A 82 -12.78 20.15 5.12
C GLU A 82 -13.45 18.80 4.82
N PRO A 83 -14.64 18.80 4.17
CA PRO A 83 -15.29 17.56 3.74
C PRO A 83 -14.37 16.72 2.84
N GLY A 84 -14.33 15.42 3.07
CA GLY A 84 -13.55 14.48 2.27
C GLY A 84 -13.59 13.06 2.82
N PRO A 85 -12.81 12.14 2.23
CA PRO A 85 -12.82 10.73 2.61
C PRO A 85 -12.38 10.44 4.06
N MET A 86 -11.53 11.29 4.64
CA MET A 86 -11.04 11.12 6.01
C MET A 86 -11.81 11.97 7.01
N ASP A 87 -12.15 11.38 8.16
CA ASP A 87 -12.63 12.11 9.32
C ASP A 87 -11.49 12.49 10.29
N GLU A 88 -11.81 13.23 11.36
CA GLU A 88 -10.82 13.68 12.35
C GLU A 88 -10.11 12.51 13.07
N ALA A 89 -10.77 11.38 13.26
CA ALA A 89 -10.17 10.20 13.87
C ALA A 89 -9.17 9.54 12.91
N ASP A 90 -9.47 9.53 11.61
CA ASP A 90 -8.55 9.07 10.57
C ASP A 90 -7.29 9.95 10.50
N TRP A 91 -7.44 11.28 10.59
CA TRP A 91 -6.30 12.20 10.67
C TRP A 91 -5.41 11.90 11.88
N ALA A 92 -6.01 11.75 13.06
CA ALA A 92 -5.29 11.46 14.30
C ALA A 92 -4.57 10.10 14.26
N ALA A 93 -5.15 9.10 13.59
CA ALA A 93 -4.58 7.76 13.52
C ALA A 93 -3.53 7.60 12.41
N LEU A 94 -3.74 8.24 11.26
CA LEU A 94 -3.00 7.94 10.03
C LEU A 94 -1.98 9.00 9.63
N ILE A 95 -2.13 10.25 10.10
CA ILE A 95 -1.28 11.37 9.68
C ILE A 95 -0.51 11.96 10.84
N ASP A 96 -1.18 12.30 11.94
CA ASP A 96 -0.57 12.96 13.11
C ASP A 96 0.66 12.22 13.68
N PRO A 97 0.76 10.86 13.64
CA PRO A 97 1.97 10.17 14.09
C PRO A 97 3.21 10.35 13.21
N PHE A 98 3.03 10.83 11.96
CA PHE A 98 4.09 10.85 10.93
C PHE A 98 4.34 12.22 10.30
N SER A 99 3.36 13.13 10.34
CA SER A 99 3.46 14.46 9.74
C SER A 99 2.53 15.45 10.43
N GLU A 100 2.93 16.72 10.45
CA GLU A 100 2.10 17.86 10.87
C GLU A 100 1.35 18.50 9.69
N GLU A 101 1.50 17.95 8.47
CA GLU A 101 0.84 18.47 7.28
C GLU A 101 -0.68 18.39 7.39
N ARG A 102 -1.34 19.47 6.95
CA ARG A 102 -2.79 19.59 6.95
C ARG A 102 -3.45 19.26 5.62
N VAL A 103 -2.66 18.86 4.61
CA VAL A 103 -3.15 18.50 3.28
C VAL A 103 -2.59 17.12 2.94
N VAL A 104 -3.48 16.21 2.54
CA VAL A 104 -3.14 14.84 2.14
C VAL A 104 -3.75 14.54 0.78
N VAL A 105 -3.16 13.56 0.09
CA VAL A 105 -3.83 12.86 -1.00
C VAL A 105 -4.30 11.51 -0.46
N VAL A 106 -5.60 11.27 -0.54
CA VAL A 106 -6.24 10.00 -0.21
C VAL A 106 -6.33 9.19 -1.49
N PHE A 107 -5.69 8.02 -1.49
CA PHE A 107 -5.80 7.01 -2.53
C PHE A 107 -6.99 6.11 -2.18
N GLU A 108 -8.03 6.15 -3.00
CA GLU A 108 -9.13 5.19 -2.92
C GLU A 108 -8.66 3.88 -3.56
N LEU A 109 -8.93 2.78 -2.86
CA LEU A 109 -8.50 1.44 -3.20
C LEU A 109 -9.75 0.61 -3.54
N ASP A 110 -9.60 -0.35 -4.45
CA ASP A 110 -10.67 -1.27 -4.84
C ASP A 110 -10.76 -2.42 -3.83
N ASP A 111 -10.42 -3.64 -4.25
CA ASP A 111 -10.39 -4.83 -3.40
C ASP A 111 -8.95 -5.33 -3.21
N LEU A 112 -8.50 -5.38 -1.95
CA LEU A 112 -7.16 -5.88 -1.59
C LEU A 112 -6.94 -7.31 -2.08
N VAL A 113 -6.00 -7.48 -3.01
CA VAL A 113 -5.55 -8.77 -3.54
C VAL A 113 -4.40 -9.30 -2.69
N PRO A 114 -4.53 -10.47 -2.04
CA PRO A 114 -3.40 -11.11 -1.37
C PRO A 114 -2.40 -11.64 -2.40
N LEU A 115 -1.10 -11.45 -2.15
CA LEU A 115 -0.07 -12.12 -2.93
C LEU A 115 -0.08 -13.61 -2.60
N GLU A 116 0.01 -14.46 -3.63
CA GLU A 116 0.16 -15.91 -3.46
C GLU A 116 1.37 -16.26 -2.58
N ARG A 117 2.44 -15.46 -2.71
CA ARG A 117 3.65 -15.54 -1.88
C ARG A 117 4.01 -14.15 -1.39
N PRO A 118 4.08 -13.93 -0.07
CA PRO A 118 4.60 -12.69 0.47
C PRO A 118 6.04 -12.42 0.00
N VAL A 119 6.38 -11.13 -0.12
CA VAL A 119 7.77 -10.69 -0.33
C VAL A 119 8.39 -10.46 1.04
N ASP A 120 9.26 -11.35 1.46
CA ASP A 120 9.84 -11.34 2.81
C ASP A 120 10.88 -10.23 3.00
N ASN A 121 10.91 -9.64 4.19
CA ASN A 121 11.95 -8.68 4.55
C ASN A 121 13.26 -9.40 4.92
N ASP A 122 14.27 -9.24 4.06
CA ASP A 122 15.67 -9.58 4.30
C ASP A 122 16.57 -8.33 4.44
N LEU A 123 15.93 -7.15 4.57
CA LEU A 123 16.56 -5.84 4.70
C LEU A 123 16.08 -5.14 5.99
N ASN A 124 16.15 -3.80 6.00
CA ASN A 124 15.65 -2.94 7.07
C ASN A 124 14.19 -2.50 6.84
N GLY A 125 13.42 -3.27 6.07
CA GLY A 125 12.07 -2.92 5.60
C GLY A 125 12.04 -1.89 4.46
N VAL A 126 10.83 -1.52 4.03
CA VAL A 126 10.60 -0.47 3.02
C VAL A 126 10.68 0.91 3.67
N ARG A 127 11.48 1.81 3.09
CA ARG A 127 11.57 3.22 3.49
C ARG A 127 11.13 4.11 2.34
N GLY A 128 10.25 5.08 2.62
CA GLY A 128 9.64 5.91 1.59
C GLY A 128 8.65 5.12 0.74
N ALA A 129 8.73 5.28 -0.58
CA ALA A 129 7.97 4.52 -1.57
C ALA A 129 8.93 3.91 -2.58
N TRP A 130 8.69 2.65 -2.99
CA TRP A 130 9.41 2.01 -4.09
C TRP A 130 8.48 1.84 -5.28
N TYR A 131 9.02 1.81 -6.49
CA TYR A 131 8.22 1.64 -7.71
C TYR A 131 8.69 0.44 -8.51
N CYS A 132 7.77 -0.48 -8.79
CA CYS A 132 8.03 -1.69 -9.58
C CYS A 132 6.82 -2.03 -10.45
N THR A 133 6.86 -3.15 -11.15
CA THR A 133 5.69 -3.70 -11.84
C THR A 133 4.97 -4.74 -11.00
N VAL A 134 3.72 -5.05 -11.36
CA VAL A 134 2.99 -6.19 -10.77
C VAL A 134 3.74 -7.51 -10.97
N ALA A 135 4.39 -7.70 -12.13
CA ALA A 135 5.19 -8.90 -12.41
C ALA A 135 6.40 -9.03 -11.47
N ASP A 136 7.09 -7.92 -11.18
CA ASP A 136 8.19 -7.90 -10.21
C ASP A 136 7.69 -8.27 -8.82
N LEU A 137 6.54 -7.72 -8.42
CA LEU A 137 5.93 -7.98 -7.12
C LEU A 137 5.54 -9.46 -6.95
N ARG A 138 4.93 -10.08 -7.97
CA ARG A 138 4.55 -11.52 -7.96
C ARG A 138 5.76 -12.46 -8.00
N THR A 139 6.89 -12.00 -8.53
CA THR A 139 8.10 -12.83 -8.74
C THR A 139 9.10 -12.72 -7.60
N ALA A 140 9.21 -11.56 -6.96
CA ALA A 140 10.18 -11.33 -5.90
C ALA A 140 9.86 -12.17 -4.66
N ALA A 141 10.85 -12.90 -4.15
CA ALA A 141 10.73 -13.61 -2.87
C ALA A 141 11.12 -12.73 -1.67
N THR A 142 11.98 -11.73 -1.89
CA THR A 142 12.54 -10.90 -0.83
C THR A 142 12.58 -9.42 -1.22
N LEU A 143 12.66 -8.53 -0.22
CA LEU A 143 12.77 -7.09 -0.45
C LEU A 143 14.05 -6.71 -1.21
N SER A 144 15.18 -7.37 -0.94
CA SER A 144 16.39 -7.17 -1.74
C SER A 144 16.17 -7.51 -3.21
N GLY A 145 15.53 -8.64 -3.50
CA GLY A 145 15.18 -9.04 -4.85
C GLY A 145 14.19 -8.07 -5.51
N LEU A 146 13.21 -7.56 -4.77
CA LEU A 146 12.27 -6.57 -5.28
C LEU A 146 12.98 -5.26 -5.61
N ARG A 147 13.90 -4.82 -4.74
CA ARG A 147 14.68 -3.60 -4.92
C ARG A 147 15.56 -3.64 -6.17
N ASP A 148 16.20 -4.77 -6.46
CA ASP A 148 17.04 -4.92 -7.66
C ASP A 148 16.24 -4.85 -8.97
N ARG A 149 14.91 -5.04 -8.89
CA ARG A 149 13.98 -4.96 -10.02
C ARG A 149 13.21 -3.64 -10.09
N SER A 150 13.07 -2.95 -8.96
CA SER A 150 12.40 -1.65 -8.89
C SER A 150 13.21 -0.57 -9.58
N GLU A 151 12.52 0.34 -10.26
CA GLU A 151 13.12 1.61 -10.65
C GLU A 151 13.37 2.44 -9.39
N THR A 152 14.60 2.92 -9.21
CA THR A 152 14.93 3.88 -8.14
C THR A 152 14.54 5.29 -8.56
#